data_AF-A0A9D4PPR7-F1
#
_entry.id   AF-A0A9D4PPR7-F1
#
_cell.length_a   1.000
_cell.length_b   1.000
_cell.length_c   1.000
_cell.angle_alpha   90.00
_cell.angle_beta   90.00
_cell.angle_gamma   90.00
#
_symmetry.space_group_name_H-M   'P 1'
#
loop_
_entity.id
_entity.type
_entity.pdbx_description
1 polymer ?
#
loop_
_entity_poly.entity_id
_entity_poly.type
_entity_poly.pdbx_seq_one_letter_code
_entity_poly.pdbx_strand_id
1 'polypeptide(L)'
;MAGAYIWDDMLRQISAEKLKPLGKLVEPMVWTYVKDVYRFISYSNWATYSEAFEAIWAASAFKGAFGETLTVPNVRMHLENNEGIVVTGWQRYDHFATLCELFPAGLPSLILNLLVLSNGAYSTELLSRFHSLLKCSHSRLIAKPSRRQTTTCHDVTVGKAWITEYNVRRNLTLPTARDVLREVFDEYTVAEWIEQNIYPWVLRLEKLWNDALSIKKTRTWPVRPLEPLPDLRRFNVGESDET
;
A
#
# COMPACT_ATOMS: atom_id res chain seq x y z
N MET A 1 7.75 -27.35 -19.10
CA MET A 1 8.34 -26.04 -18.75
C MET A 1 7.19 -25.16 -18.33
N ALA A 2 7.22 -24.59 -17.13
CA ALA A 2 6.18 -23.65 -16.69
C ALA A 2 6.20 -22.41 -17.60
N GLY A 3 5.02 -21.97 -18.03
CA GLY A 3 4.86 -20.78 -18.86
C GLY A 3 5.12 -19.49 -18.09
N ALA A 4 5.05 -18.34 -18.75
CA ALA A 4 5.09 -17.05 -18.06
C ALA A 4 3.76 -16.78 -17.32
N TYR A 5 3.82 -16.27 -16.09
CA TYR A 5 2.62 -15.81 -15.38
C TYR A 5 2.19 -14.44 -15.88
N ILE A 6 0.90 -14.27 -16.19
CA ILE A 6 0.33 -12.99 -16.64
C ILE A 6 -0.94 -12.66 -15.87
N TRP A 7 -1.21 -11.38 -15.64
CA TRP A 7 -2.46 -10.96 -15.01
C TRP A 7 -3.66 -11.13 -15.95
N ASP A 8 -4.80 -11.56 -15.41
CA ASP A 8 -5.97 -11.96 -16.20
C ASP A 8 -6.80 -10.79 -16.73
N ASP A 9 -6.67 -9.59 -16.19
CA ASP A 9 -7.53 -8.42 -16.43
C ASP A 9 -7.72 -8.10 -17.91
N MET A 10 -6.67 -8.18 -18.71
CA MET A 10 -6.75 -7.94 -20.16
C MET A 10 -7.31 -9.12 -20.96
N LEU A 11 -7.46 -10.30 -20.37
CA LEU A 11 -7.96 -11.52 -21.01
C LEU A 11 -9.47 -11.69 -20.88
N ARG A 12 -10.11 -11.01 -19.91
CA ARG A 12 -11.52 -11.21 -19.52
C ARG A 12 -12.54 -11.05 -20.64
N GLN A 13 -12.22 -10.31 -21.71
CA GLN A 13 -13.12 -10.08 -22.84
C GLN A 13 -12.73 -10.86 -24.11
N ILE A 14 -11.72 -11.71 -24.03
CA ILE A 14 -11.21 -12.49 -25.17
C ILE A 14 -11.86 -13.87 -25.18
N SER A 15 -12.30 -14.33 -26.35
CA SER A 15 -12.88 -15.67 -26.51
C SER A 15 -11.86 -16.79 -26.35
N ALA A 16 -12.31 -17.97 -25.92
CA ALA A 16 -11.46 -19.14 -25.71
C ALA A 16 -10.63 -19.50 -26.96
N GLU A 17 -11.24 -19.45 -28.14
CA GLU A 17 -10.57 -19.73 -29.42
C GLU A 17 -9.34 -18.87 -29.67
N LYS A 18 -9.40 -17.58 -29.29
CA LYS A 18 -8.29 -16.64 -29.44
C LYS A 18 -7.23 -16.81 -28.35
N LEU A 19 -7.60 -17.36 -27.18
CA LEU A 19 -6.69 -17.59 -26.05
C LEU A 19 -5.95 -18.94 -26.14
N LYS A 20 -6.54 -19.97 -26.78
CA LYS A 20 -5.93 -21.31 -26.94
C LYS A 20 -4.47 -21.29 -27.43
N PRO A 21 -4.06 -20.44 -28.40
CA PRO A 21 -2.66 -20.36 -28.82
C PRO A 21 -1.70 -19.93 -27.69
N LEU A 22 -2.18 -19.18 -26.71
CA LEU A 22 -1.41 -18.74 -25.54
C LEU A 22 -1.35 -19.80 -24.43
N GLY A 23 -2.25 -20.79 -24.45
CA GLY A 23 -2.42 -21.79 -23.38
C GLY A 23 -1.17 -22.56 -22.99
N LYS A 24 -0.24 -22.75 -23.94
CA LYS A 24 1.05 -23.43 -23.70
C LYS A 24 2.19 -22.50 -23.32
N LEU A 25 1.99 -21.19 -23.43
CA LEU A 25 3.02 -20.17 -23.25
C LEU A 25 2.88 -19.44 -21.91
N VAL A 26 1.64 -19.27 -21.45
CA VAL A 26 1.33 -18.45 -20.27
C VAL A 26 0.31 -19.11 -19.37
N GLU A 27 0.39 -18.79 -18.09
CA GLU A 27 -0.56 -19.20 -17.06
C GLU A 27 -1.21 -17.94 -16.45
N PRO A 28 -2.53 -17.75 -16.60
CA PRO A 28 -3.20 -16.57 -16.10
C PRO A 28 -3.28 -16.58 -14.56
N MET A 29 -3.01 -15.41 -13.98
CA MET A 29 -3.12 -15.08 -12.57
C MET A 29 -4.36 -14.22 -12.38
N VAL A 30 -5.40 -14.84 -11.87
CA VAL A 30 -6.67 -14.19 -11.55
C VAL A 30 -6.54 -13.40 -10.26
N TRP A 31 -6.96 -12.14 -10.29
CA TRP A 31 -7.00 -11.32 -9.08
C TRP A 31 -8.24 -10.43 -9.03
N THR A 32 -8.65 -10.15 -7.80
CA THR A 32 -9.69 -9.18 -7.49
C THR A 32 -9.53 -8.75 -6.04
N TYR A 33 -9.87 -7.49 -5.74
CA TYR A 33 -9.87 -6.96 -4.37
C TYR A 33 -11.25 -7.04 -3.73
N VAL A 34 -12.22 -7.73 -4.33
CA VAL A 34 -13.54 -7.89 -3.73
C VAL A 34 -13.72 -9.25 -3.07
N LYS A 35 -14.64 -9.29 -2.10
CA LYS A 35 -14.98 -10.51 -1.36
C LYS A 35 -15.70 -11.55 -2.23
N ASP A 36 -16.58 -11.10 -3.11
CA ASP A 36 -17.33 -11.99 -4.01
C ASP A 36 -16.67 -11.97 -5.40
N VAL A 37 -15.82 -12.96 -5.63
CA VAL A 37 -15.06 -13.11 -6.89
C VAL A 37 -15.99 -13.23 -8.08
N TYR A 38 -17.11 -13.95 -7.95
CA TYR A 38 -18.06 -14.21 -9.05
C TYR A 38 -18.79 -12.97 -9.52
N ARG A 39 -18.86 -11.93 -8.67
CA ARG A 39 -19.42 -10.63 -9.06
C ARG A 39 -18.55 -9.89 -10.07
N PHE A 40 -17.23 -10.09 -10.03
CA PHE A 40 -16.28 -9.40 -10.92
C PHE A 40 -15.73 -10.30 -12.01
N ILE A 41 -15.69 -11.61 -11.77
CA ILE A 41 -15.19 -12.62 -12.71
C ILE A 41 -16.30 -13.64 -12.87
N SER A 42 -17.04 -13.48 -13.96
CA SER A 42 -18.23 -14.26 -14.21
C SER A 42 -17.91 -15.73 -14.50
N TYR A 43 -18.89 -16.61 -14.35
CA TYR A 43 -18.76 -18.03 -14.71
C TYR A 43 -18.30 -18.26 -16.16
N SER A 44 -18.66 -17.37 -17.09
CA SER A 44 -18.21 -17.48 -18.48
C SER A 44 -16.71 -17.22 -18.64
N ASN A 45 -16.13 -16.36 -17.79
CA ASN A 45 -14.68 -16.16 -17.76
C ASN A 45 -13.96 -17.43 -17.29
N TRP A 46 -14.44 -18.05 -16.20
CA TRP A 46 -13.89 -19.30 -15.70
C TRP A 46 -14.00 -20.44 -16.72
N ALA A 47 -15.14 -20.56 -17.40
CA ALA A 47 -15.31 -21.53 -18.48
C ALA A 47 -14.31 -21.28 -19.63
N THR A 48 -14.20 -20.02 -20.08
CA THR A 48 -13.25 -19.61 -21.12
C THR A 48 -11.81 -19.95 -20.75
N TYR A 49 -11.40 -19.64 -19.51
CA TYR A 49 -10.05 -19.92 -19.05
C TYR A 49 -9.79 -21.42 -18.91
N SER A 50 -10.77 -22.20 -18.43
CA SER A 50 -10.65 -23.66 -18.32
C SER A 50 -10.52 -24.37 -19.68
N GLU A 51 -11.04 -23.76 -20.74
CA GLU A 51 -10.91 -24.30 -22.10
C GLU A 51 -9.57 -23.90 -22.75
N ALA A 52 -9.02 -22.74 -22.38
CA ALA A 52 -7.86 -22.16 -23.03
C ALA A 52 -6.52 -22.46 -22.34
N PHE A 53 -6.52 -22.65 -21.01
CA PHE A 53 -5.30 -22.78 -20.20
C PHE A 53 -5.31 -24.08 -19.38
N GLU A 54 -4.13 -24.70 -19.22
CA GLU A 54 -3.97 -25.92 -18.42
C GLU A 54 -4.05 -25.64 -16.92
N ALA A 55 -3.55 -24.49 -16.49
CA ALA A 55 -3.56 -24.04 -15.11
C ALA A 55 -3.95 -22.56 -15.02
N ILE A 56 -4.65 -22.21 -13.94
CA ILE A 56 -5.03 -20.85 -13.58
C ILE A 56 -4.64 -20.65 -12.12
N TRP A 57 -4.08 -19.49 -11.80
CA TRP A 57 -3.68 -19.14 -10.45
C TRP A 57 -4.56 -18.04 -9.90
N ALA A 58 -4.63 -17.94 -8.58
CA ALA A 58 -5.33 -16.86 -7.90
C ALA A 58 -4.35 -16.09 -7.02
N ALA A 59 -4.45 -14.76 -7.04
CA ALA A 59 -3.68 -13.88 -6.19
C ALA A 59 -4.60 -13.07 -5.26
N SER A 60 -4.21 -12.99 -3.99
CA SER A 60 -4.76 -12.08 -2.99
C SER A 60 -3.78 -10.95 -2.71
N ALA A 61 -4.16 -10.01 -1.84
CA ALA A 61 -3.27 -8.96 -1.34
C ALA A 61 -3.27 -8.92 0.18
N PHE A 62 -2.09 -8.77 0.80
CA PHE A 62 -1.98 -8.50 2.24
C PHE A 62 -1.90 -7.00 2.55
N LYS A 63 -1.65 -6.16 1.54
CA LYS A 63 -1.63 -4.70 1.63
C LYS A 63 -1.82 -4.02 0.26
N GLY A 64 -2.21 -2.75 0.27
CA GLY A 64 -2.23 -1.83 -0.88
C GLY A 64 -3.39 -2.07 -1.87
N ALA A 65 -4.48 -2.69 -1.41
CA ALA A 65 -5.60 -3.10 -2.27
C ALA A 65 -6.89 -2.28 -2.05
N PHE A 66 -7.07 -1.67 -0.88
CA PHE A 66 -8.36 -1.09 -0.46
C PHE A 66 -8.41 0.45 -0.34
N GLY A 67 -7.34 1.15 -0.70
CA GLY A 67 -7.33 2.60 -0.73
C GLY A 67 -5.94 3.19 -0.91
N GLU A 68 -5.83 4.13 -1.83
CA GLU A 68 -4.58 4.81 -2.19
C GLU A 68 -4.03 5.74 -1.10
N THR A 69 -4.88 6.10 -0.13
CA THR A 69 -4.54 6.98 1.00
C THR A 69 -4.34 6.23 2.33
N LEU A 70 -4.50 4.90 2.34
CA LEU A 70 -4.34 4.12 3.56
C LEU A 70 -2.86 4.04 3.96
N THR A 71 -2.57 4.41 5.21
CA THR A 71 -1.24 4.30 5.80
C THR A 71 -1.02 2.96 6.51
N VAL A 72 -2.11 2.34 6.99
CA VAL A 72 -2.11 1.05 7.67
C VAL A 72 -3.13 0.12 6.98
N PRO A 73 -2.75 -1.14 6.68
CA PRO A 73 -3.68 -2.10 6.09
C PRO A 73 -4.85 -2.40 7.01
N ASN A 74 -6.04 -2.48 6.42
CA ASN A 74 -7.17 -3.10 7.11
C ASN A 74 -7.03 -4.62 7.05
N VAL A 75 -6.42 -5.17 8.10
CA VAL A 75 -6.10 -6.60 8.21
C VAL A 75 -7.33 -7.50 7.97
N ARG A 76 -8.53 -7.07 8.40
CA ARG A 76 -9.76 -7.85 8.18
C ARG A 76 -10.10 -7.94 6.70
N MET A 77 -10.05 -6.83 5.97
CA MET A 77 -10.40 -6.83 4.55
C MET A 77 -9.43 -7.69 3.73
N HIS A 78 -8.13 -7.63 4.05
CA HIS A 78 -7.12 -8.48 3.42
C HIS A 78 -7.37 -9.96 3.71
N LEU A 79 -7.72 -10.30 4.96
CA LEU A 79 -8.04 -11.66 5.36
C LEU A 79 -9.27 -12.22 4.63
N GLU A 80 -10.31 -11.40 4.46
CA GLU A 80 -11.53 -11.79 3.73
C GLU A 80 -11.33 -11.88 2.22
N ASN A 81 -10.22 -11.35 1.68
CA ASN A 81 -9.83 -11.44 0.27
C ASN A 81 -8.80 -12.57 0.03
N ASN A 82 -8.48 -13.35 1.05
CA ASN A 82 -7.33 -14.23 1.07
C ASN A 82 -7.65 -15.64 0.54
N GLU A 83 -8.10 -15.69 -0.72
CA GLU A 83 -8.47 -16.92 -1.46
C GLU A 83 -7.35 -17.35 -2.45
N GLY A 84 -6.25 -16.60 -2.52
CA GLY A 84 -5.17 -16.78 -3.48
C GLY A 84 -4.00 -17.62 -2.98
N ILE A 85 -3.33 -18.31 -3.90
CA ILE A 85 -2.08 -19.05 -3.65
C ILE A 85 -0.89 -18.09 -3.64
N VAL A 86 -1.00 -16.96 -4.36
CA VAL A 86 -0.02 -15.88 -4.37
C VAL A 86 -0.52 -14.71 -3.53
N VAL A 87 0.31 -14.20 -2.62
CA VAL A 87 -0.04 -13.05 -1.76
C VAL A 87 0.78 -11.83 -2.20
N THR A 88 0.08 -10.79 -2.63
CA THR A 88 0.68 -9.56 -3.16
C THR A 88 0.71 -8.43 -2.13
N GLY A 89 1.64 -7.48 -2.29
CA GLY A 89 1.77 -6.32 -1.42
C GLY A 89 2.00 -5.04 -2.20
N TRP A 90 0.95 -4.53 -2.83
CA TRP A 90 1.00 -3.33 -3.66
C TRP A 90 1.48 -2.11 -2.87
N GLN A 91 2.14 -1.20 -3.57
CA GLN A 91 2.75 -0.03 -2.95
C GLN A 91 2.12 1.28 -3.43
N ARG A 92 1.56 1.32 -4.65
CA ARG A 92 1.02 2.53 -5.27
C ARG A 92 -0.05 2.15 -6.29
N TYR A 93 -1.00 3.06 -6.52
CA TYR A 93 -2.09 2.88 -7.48
C TYR A 93 -1.78 3.49 -8.85
N ASP A 94 -0.95 4.53 -8.88
CA ASP A 94 -0.40 5.10 -10.09
C ASP A 94 1.07 5.54 -9.87
N HIS A 95 1.75 5.97 -10.94
CA HIS A 95 3.17 6.32 -10.91
C HIS A 95 3.50 7.58 -10.10
N PHE A 96 2.55 8.49 -9.94
CA PHE A 96 2.67 9.75 -9.22
C PHE A 96 2.00 9.71 -7.84
N ALA A 97 1.26 8.64 -7.56
CA ALA A 97 0.53 8.43 -6.33
C ALA A 97 1.44 8.07 -5.16
N THR A 98 0.77 8.13 -4.02
CA THR A 98 1.17 7.62 -2.73
C THR A 98 2.01 6.36 -2.72
N LEU A 99 3.06 6.25 -1.89
CA LEU A 99 3.21 4.96 -1.22
C LEU A 99 2.06 4.80 -0.21
N CYS A 100 1.29 3.73 -0.37
CA CYS A 100 0.26 3.31 0.57
C CYS A 100 0.77 2.12 1.39
N GLU A 101 0.30 2.01 2.63
CA GLU A 101 0.52 0.85 3.51
C GLU A 101 1.97 0.34 3.48
N LEU A 102 2.91 1.18 3.97
CA LEU A 102 4.34 0.86 3.96
C LEU A 102 4.62 -0.50 4.60
N PHE A 103 5.70 -1.17 4.16
CA PHE A 103 5.99 -2.54 4.57
C PHE A 103 5.96 -2.78 6.10
N PRO A 104 6.51 -1.90 6.97
CA PRO A 104 6.40 -2.07 8.42
C PRO A 104 4.95 -2.09 8.93
N ALA A 105 4.09 -1.24 8.39
CA ALA A 105 2.65 -1.23 8.69
C ALA A 105 1.92 -2.45 8.07
N GLY A 106 2.42 -2.93 6.94
CA GLY A 106 1.98 -4.15 6.23
C GLY A 106 2.31 -5.46 6.94
N LEU A 107 3.34 -5.47 7.79
CA LEU A 107 3.90 -6.70 8.36
C LEU A 107 2.91 -7.50 9.22
N PRO A 108 2.11 -6.90 10.12
CA PRO A 108 1.08 -7.63 10.86
C PRO A 108 0.04 -8.26 9.94
N SER A 109 -0.37 -7.54 8.89
CA SER A 109 -1.29 -8.07 7.88
C SER A 109 -0.67 -9.28 7.17
N LEU A 110 0.57 -9.17 6.71
CA LEU A 110 1.29 -10.27 6.06
C LEU A 110 1.33 -11.54 6.92
N ILE A 111 1.76 -11.41 8.18
CA ILE A 111 1.90 -12.56 9.08
C ILE A 111 0.55 -13.24 9.28
N LEU A 112 -0.52 -12.46 9.53
CA LEU A 112 -1.83 -13.05 9.74
C LEU A 112 -2.37 -13.73 8.47
N ASN A 113 -2.21 -13.11 7.30
CA ASN A 113 -2.62 -13.67 6.03
C ASN A 113 -1.89 -15.00 5.74
N LEU A 114 -0.58 -15.06 5.99
CA LEU A 114 0.19 -16.29 5.83
C LEU A 114 -0.18 -17.38 6.83
N LEU A 115 -0.46 -17.01 8.10
CA LEU A 115 -0.91 -17.96 9.12
C LEU A 115 -2.26 -18.59 8.75
N VAL A 116 -3.20 -17.79 8.25
CA VAL A 116 -4.50 -18.29 7.79
C VAL A 116 -4.37 -19.17 6.57
N LEU A 117 -3.57 -18.78 5.57
CA LEU A 117 -3.34 -19.59 4.37
C LEU A 117 -2.67 -20.93 4.72
N SER A 118 -1.71 -20.93 5.65
CA SER A 118 -1.02 -22.14 6.09
C SER A 118 -1.94 -23.10 6.87
N ASN A 119 -2.96 -22.56 7.54
CA ASN A 119 -3.91 -23.34 8.33
C ASN A 119 -5.23 -23.64 7.59
N GLY A 120 -5.42 -23.08 6.39
CA GLY A 120 -6.64 -23.18 5.60
C GLY A 120 -7.82 -22.34 6.10
N ALA A 121 -7.81 -21.85 7.33
CA ALA A 121 -8.86 -21.00 7.90
C ALA A 121 -8.36 -20.14 9.06
N TYR A 122 -9.08 -19.06 9.35
CA TYR A 122 -8.86 -18.26 10.54
C TYR A 122 -9.36 -18.99 11.79
N SER A 123 -8.55 -19.02 12.85
CA SER A 123 -8.93 -19.55 14.16
C SER A 123 -8.34 -18.71 15.29
N THR A 124 -8.94 -18.78 16.48
CA THR A 124 -8.46 -18.05 17.67
C THR A 124 -7.10 -18.52 18.15
N GLU A 125 -6.74 -19.77 17.88
CA GLU A 125 -5.47 -20.37 18.28
C GLU A 125 -4.30 -19.73 17.50
N LEU A 126 -4.56 -19.26 16.27
CA LEU A 126 -3.57 -18.54 15.45
C LEU A 126 -3.12 -17.21 16.07
N LEU A 127 -3.96 -16.58 16.90
CA LEU A 127 -3.59 -15.33 17.57
C LEU A 127 -2.38 -15.52 18.49
N SER A 128 -2.31 -16.65 19.21
CA SER A 128 -1.17 -16.95 20.09
C SER A 128 0.14 -17.00 19.31
N ARG A 129 0.12 -17.66 18.13
CA ARG A 129 1.26 -17.77 17.22
C ARG A 129 1.60 -16.43 16.57
N PHE A 130 0.58 -15.66 16.18
CA PHE A 130 0.74 -14.30 15.66
C PHE A 130 1.44 -13.36 16.66
N HIS A 131 0.99 -13.33 17.91
CA HIS A 131 1.60 -12.54 18.99
C HIS A 131 3.04 -12.99 19.27
N SER A 132 3.29 -14.30 19.27
CA SER A 132 4.63 -14.87 19.44
C SER A 132 5.58 -14.42 18.31
N LEU A 133 5.14 -14.46 17.05
CA LEU A 133 5.94 -14.04 15.90
C LEU A 133 6.26 -12.53 15.90
N LEU A 134 5.32 -11.71 16.34
CA LEU A 134 5.52 -10.26 16.47
C LEU A 134 6.32 -9.87 17.73
N LYS A 135 6.63 -10.81 18.63
CA LYS A 135 7.29 -10.57 19.92
C LYS A 135 6.55 -9.53 20.78
N CYS A 136 5.23 -9.49 20.70
CA CYS A 136 4.40 -8.58 21.50
C CYS A 136 4.11 -9.20 22.87
N SER A 137 4.53 -8.54 23.95
CA SER A 137 4.42 -9.03 25.33
C SER A 137 3.03 -8.86 25.98
N HIS A 138 2.07 -8.21 25.29
CA HIS A 138 0.73 -7.93 25.82
C HIS A 138 -0.34 -8.33 24.80
N SER A 139 -1.05 -9.41 25.08
CA SER A 139 -2.24 -9.83 24.35
C SER A 139 -3.48 -9.17 24.98
N ARG A 140 -3.92 -8.02 24.45
CA ARG A 140 -5.35 -7.68 24.58
C ARG A 140 -6.08 -8.37 23.44
N LEU A 141 -7.07 -9.20 23.80
CA LEU A 141 -8.01 -9.80 22.87
C LEU A 141 -8.59 -8.69 21.99
N ILE A 142 -8.58 -8.88 20.66
CA ILE A 142 -9.27 -7.98 19.73
C ILE A 142 -10.74 -7.92 20.18
N ALA A 143 -11.13 -6.80 20.79
CA ALA A 143 -12.48 -6.63 21.29
C ALA A 143 -13.48 -6.73 20.13
N LYS A 144 -14.63 -7.39 20.37
CA LYS A 144 -15.77 -7.39 19.44
C LYS A 144 -16.16 -5.94 19.11
N PRO A 145 -16.57 -5.65 17.87
CA PRO A 145 -16.73 -4.29 17.39
C PRO A 145 -17.87 -3.59 18.13
N SER A 146 -17.59 -2.44 18.74
CA SER A 146 -18.63 -1.45 19.04
C SER A 146 -19.09 -0.85 17.71
N ARG A 147 -20.39 -0.95 17.41
CA ARG A 147 -21.05 -0.25 16.30
C ARG A 147 -20.79 1.26 16.43
N ARG A 148 -19.80 1.79 15.69
CA ARG A 148 -19.65 3.17 15.20
C ARG A 148 -18.17 3.40 14.84
N GLN A 149 -17.77 3.03 13.62
CA GLN A 149 -16.72 3.77 12.92
C GLN A 149 -17.39 4.38 11.71
N THR A 150 -17.77 5.64 11.84
CA THR A 150 -18.22 6.48 10.73
C THR A 150 -17.03 6.70 9.81
N THR A 151 -16.97 5.97 8.71
CA THR A 151 -16.13 6.29 7.56
C THR A 151 -16.65 7.56 6.91
N THR A 152 -16.09 8.71 7.28
CA THR A 152 -16.27 9.93 6.49
C THR A 152 -15.39 9.83 5.26
N CYS A 153 -16.01 9.47 4.13
CA CYS A 153 -15.44 9.70 2.81
C CYS A 153 -15.32 11.21 2.62
N HIS A 154 -14.12 11.72 2.36
CA HIS A 154 -13.92 13.12 1.98
C HIS A 154 -13.42 13.14 0.54
N ASP A 155 -14.25 13.72 -0.34
CA ASP A 155 -13.99 13.89 -1.76
C ASP A 155 -12.67 14.63 -2.03
N VAL A 156 -12.07 14.31 -3.16
CA VAL A 156 -10.79 14.84 -3.62
C VAL A 156 -11.01 16.27 -4.13
N THR A 157 -10.79 17.25 -3.27
CA THR A 157 -10.45 18.61 -3.70
C THR A 157 -9.05 18.95 -3.22
N VAL A 158 -8.37 19.78 -4.03
CA VAL A 158 -7.05 20.45 -4.01
C VAL A 158 -6.22 20.48 -2.68
N GLY A 159 -6.80 20.17 -1.51
CA GLY A 159 -6.15 19.98 -0.21
C GLY A 159 -5.43 18.64 0.04
N LYS A 160 -5.44 17.69 -0.92
CA LYS A 160 -4.81 16.35 -0.78
C LYS A 160 -3.38 16.22 -1.33
N ALA A 161 -2.64 17.31 -1.57
CA ALA A 161 -1.20 17.21 -1.73
C ALA A 161 -0.54 16.79 -0.39
N TRP A 162 0.52 15.98 -0.44
CA TRP A 162 1.22 15.43 0.74
C TRP A 162 1.62 16.47 1.75
N ILE A 163 2.04 17.62 1.24
CA ILE A 163 2.41 18.76 2.03
C ILE A 163 1.28 19.75 1.80
N THR A 164 0.24 19.69 2.62
CA THR A 164 -0.67 20.83 2.83
C THR A 164 -0.65 21.13 4.31
N GLU A 165 -0.88 22.39 4.67
CA GLU A 165 -0.94 22.82 6.07
C GLU A 165 -1.89 21.93 6.89
N TYR A 166 -2.99 21.49 6.27
CA TYR A 166 -3.96 20.57 6.87
C TYR A 166 -3.39 19.17 7.14
N ASN A 167 -2.70 18.54 6.17
CA ASN A 167 -2.20 17.17 6.32
C ASN A 167 -1.00 17.07 7.27
N VAL A 168 -0.08 18.05 7.23
CA VAL A 168 1.09 18.11 8.13
C VAL A 168 0.66 18.31 9.58
N ARG A 169 -0.38 19.14 9.82
CA ARG A 169 -0.86 19.43 11.19
C ARG A 169 -1.87 18.43 11.74
N ARG A 170 -2.71 17.82 10.91
CA ARG A 170 -3.84 16.99 11.39
C ARG A 170 -3.76 15.50 11.06
N ASN A 171 -3.22 15.11 9.91
CA ASN A 171 -3.36 13.72 9.42
C ASN A 171 -2.09 12.89 9.54
N LEU A 172 -0.91 13.50 9.55
CA LEU A 172 0.34 12.75 9.40
C LEU A 172 1.00 12.29 10.71
N THR A 173 0.63 12.81 11.88
CA THR A 173 1.54 12.59 13.04
C THR A 173 0.93 12.70 14.44
N LEU A 174 0.27 13.80 14.82
CA LEU A 174 0.06 14.08 16.24
C LEU A 174 -1.27 13.56 16.84
N PRO A 175 -2.45 13.88 16.28
CA PRO A 175 -3.71 13.49 16.91
C PRO A 175 -3.96 11.98 16.83
N THR A 176 -3.70 11.38 15.67
CA THR A 176 -3.92 9.94 15.45
C THR A 176 -2.95 9.08 16.26
N ALA A 177 -1.67 9.41 16.29
CA ALA A 177 -0.71 8.67 17.11
C ALA A 177 -1.01 8.83 18.61
N ARG A 178 -1.37 10.04 19.04
CA ARG A 178 -1.80 10.30 20.42
C ARG A 178 -3.03 9.47 20.78
N ASP A 179 -4.06 9.48 19.94
CA ASP A 179 -5.33 8.82 20.24
C ASP A 179 -5.16 7.29 20.28
N VAL A 180 -4.35 6.71 19.38
CA VAL A 180 -4.02 5.27 19.38
C VAL A 180 -3.14 4.89 20.58
N LEU A 181 -2.12 5.68 20.91
CA LEU A 181 -1.20 5.34 21.99
C LEU A 181 -1.84 5.51 23.38
N ARG A 182 -2.80 6.45 23.53
CA ARG A 182 -3.59 6.63 24.77
C ARG A 182 -4.51 5.46 25.08
N GLU A 183 -4.79 4.58 24.12
CA GLU A 183 -5.54 3.34 24.39
C GLU A 183 -4.72 2.33 25.22
N VAL A 184 -3.39 2.52 25.27
CA VAL A 184 -2.44 1.53 25.83
C VAL A 184 -1.52 2.14 26.90
N PHE A 185 -1.15 3.42 26.79
CA PHE A 185 -0.18 4.11 27.64
C PHE A 185 -0.76 5.38 28.28
N ASP A 186 -0.19 5.83 29.40
CA ASP A 186 -0.59 7.08 30.07
C ASP A 186 -0.16 8.33 29.27
N GLU A 187 -0.76 9.48 29.56
CA GLU A 187 -0.53 10.69 28.77
C GLU A 187 0.92 11.18 28.77
N TYR A 188 1.68 10.97 29.84
CA TYR A 188 3.07 11.42 29.92
C TYR A 188 3.96 10.55 29.04
N THR A 189 3.77 9.23 29.08
CA THR A 189 4.48 8.29 28.20
C THR A 189 4.14 8.54 26.72
N VAL A 190 2.88 8.81 26.41
CA VAL A 190 2.46 9.15 25.04
C VAL A 190 3.11 10.45 24.57
N ALA A 191 3.15 11.48 25.43
CA ALA A 191 3.76 12.76 25.10
C ALA A 191 5.26 12.63 24.83
N GLU A 192 5.99 11.95 25.71
CA GLU A 192 7.44 11.70 25.55
C GLU A 192 7.73 10.92 24.27
N TRP A 193 6.99 9.84 24.02
CA TRP A 193 7.21 9.03 22.83
C TRP A 193 6.97 9.82 21.54
N ILE A 194 5.92 10.65 21.50
CA ILE A 194 5.61 11.52 20.37
C ILE A 194 6.72 12.57 20.18
N GLU A 195 7.20 13.19 21.25
CA GLU A 195 8.28 14.17 21.20
C GLU A 195 9.57 13.57 20.61
N GLN A 196 9.92 12.34 21.00
CA GLN A 196 11.14 11.69 20.54
C GLN A 196 11.04 11.11 19.13
N ASN A 197 9.88 10.56 18.76
CA ASN A 197 9.76 9.73 17.55
C ASN A 197 9.00 10.40 16.40
N ILE A 198 8.10 11.33 16.71
CA ILE A 198 7.20 11.93 15.72
C ILE A 198 7.54 13.40 15.47
N TYR A 199 7.77 14.16 16.54
CA TYR A 199 8.01 15.60 16.46
C TYR A 199 9.20 16.02 15.58
N PRO A 200 10.35 15.32 15.56
CA PRO A 200 11.47 15.68 14.68
C PRO A 200 11.10 15.62 13.20
N TRP A 201 10.20 14.72 12.81
CA TRP A 201 9.71 14.60 11.44
C TRP A 201 8.72 15.71 11.11
N VAL A 202 7.88 16.12 12.06
CA VAL A 202 6.98 17.27 11.90
C VAL A 202 7.79 18.53 11.54
N LEU A 203 8.86 18.82 12.29
CA LEU A 203 9.73 19.96 12.02
C LEU A 203 10.38 19.91 10.62
N ARG A 204 10.84 18.73 10.20
CA ARG A 204 11.41 18.54 8.86
C ARG A 204 10.38 18.77 7.76
N LEU A 205 9.17 18.27 7.94
CA LEU A 205 8.07 18.45 6.98
C LEU A 205 7.64 19.91 6.89
N GLU A 206 7.56 20.62 8.01
CA GLU A 206 7.27 22.07 8.03
C GLU A 206 8.35 22.86 7.30
N LYS A 207 9.63 22.51 7.48
CA LYS A 207 10.72 23.13 6.73
C LYS A 207 10.58 22.90 5.22
N LEU A 208 10.41 21.65 4.80
CA LEU A 208 10.24 21.30 3.39
C LEU A 208 9.03 22.01 2.75
N TRP A 209 7.95 22.18 3.51
CA TRP A 209 6.79 22.93 3.08
C TRP A 209 7.11 24.40 2.81
N ASN A 210 7.78 25.06 3.75
CA ASN A 210 8.16 26.46 3.62
C ASN A 210 9.11 26.68 2.44
N ASP A 211 10.06 25.77 2.25
CA ASP A 211 10.96 25.78 1.10
C ASP A 211 10.17 25.62 -0.21
N ALA A 212 9.25 24.67 -0.28
CA ALA A 212 8.39 24.47 -1.46
C ALA A 212 7.50 25.70 -1.76
N LEU A 213 6.95 26.35 -0.73
CA LEU A 213 6.18 27.59 -0.88
C LEU A 213 7.05 28.74 -1.39
N SER A 214 8.31 28.85 -0.97
CA SER A 214 9.23 29.85 -1.51
C SER A 214 9.51 29.62 -3.00
N ILE A 215 9.66 28.37 -3.42
CA ILE A 215 9.93 28.01 -4.82
C ILE A 215 8.71 28.32 -5.71
N LYS A 216 7.49 28.12 -5.21
CA LYS A 216 6.25 28.46 -5.94
C LYS A 216 6.08 29.96 -6.20
N LYS A 217 6.77 30.84 -5.47
CA LYS A 217 6.73 32.29 -5.73
C LYS A 217 7.43 32.66 -7.03
N THR A 218 8.37 31.83 -7.48
CA THR A 218 9.12 32.03 -8.73
C THR A 218 8.21 31.74 -9.93
N ARG A 219 7.88 32.78 -10.70
CA ARG A 219 7.03 32.68 -11.90
C ARG A 219 7.81 32.41 -13.19
N THR A 220 9.13 32.60 -13.16
CA THR A 220 10.01 32.49 -14.32
C THR A 220 11.15 31.52 -14.02
N TRP A 221 11.29 30.51 -14.86
CA TRP A 221 12.32 29.49 -14.74
C TRP A 221 13.31 29.62 -15.91
N PRO A 222 14.64 29.49 -15.67
CA PRO A 222 15.62 29.52 -16.75
C PRO A 222 15.38 28.36 -17.73
N VAL A 223 15.55 28.64 -19.03
CA VAL A 223 15.44 27.65 -20.09
C VAL A 223 16.59 26.64 -19.95
N ARG A 224 16.29 25.35 -20.10
CA ARG A 224 17.29 24.27 -20.03
C ARG A 224 18.13 24.24 -21.33
N PRO A 225 19.40 23.78 -21.29
CA PRO A 225 20.11 23.23 -20.13
C PRO A 225 20.52 24.32 -19.11
N LEU A 226 20.53 23.96 -17.83
CA LEU A 226 21.01 24.88 -16.78
C LEU A 226 22.54 24.91 -16.80
N GLU A 227 23.10 26.05 -16.43
CA GLU A 227 24.53 26.17 -16.11
C GLU A 227 24.92 25.10 -15.06
N PRO A 228 26.04 24.38 -15.26
CA PRO A 228 26.55 23.43 -14.28
C PRO A 228 26.76 24.10 -12.92
N LEU A 229 26.34 23.41 -11.85
CA LEU A 229 26.55 23.91 -10.49
C LEU A 229 28.05 24.14 -10.25
N PRO A 230 28.46 25.25 -9.60
CA PRO A 230 29.87 25.52 -9.33
C PRO A 230 30.58 24.39 -8.57
N ASP A 231 29.84 23.68 -7.72
CA ASP A 231 30.33 22.55 -6.93
C ASP A 231 30.56 21.27 -7.75
N LEU A 232 30.06 21.21 -8.99
CA LEU A 232 30.34 20.11 -9.92
C LEU A 232 31.70 20.26 -10.61
N ARG A 233 32.29 21.46 -10.59
CA ARG A 233 33.64 21.71 -11.12
C ARG A 233 34.71 20.92 -10.36
N ARG A 234 34.50 20.65 -9.07
CA ARG A 234 35.42 19.80 -8.28
C ARG A 234 35.46 18.34 -8.73
N PHE A 235 34.50 17.93 -9.55
CA PHE A 235 34.38 16.58 -10.11
C PHE A 235 34.58 16.57 -11.63
N ASN A 236 35.04 17.66 -12.23
CA ASN A 236 35.17 17.85 -13.68
C ASN A 236 33.87 17.53 -14.45
N VAL A 237 32.71 17.84 -13.87
CA VAL A 237 31.40 17.62 -14.51
C VAL A 237 30.86 18.94 -15.06
N GLY A 238 30.62 18.99 -16.37
CA GLY A 238 30.06 20.15 -17.07
C GLY A 238 31.09 21.15 -17.61
N GLU A 239 32.37 20.76 -17.68
CA GLU A 239 33.39 21.49 -18.42
C GLU A 239 33.24 21.17 -19.92
N SER A 240 33.18 22.20 -20.77
CA SER A 240 33.27 22.02 -22.23
C SER A 240 34.74 21.85 -22.61
N ASP A 241 35.06 20.80 -23.36
CA ASP A 241 36.42 20.52 -23.89
C ASP A 241 36.86 21.51 -25.00
N GLU A 242 36.39 22.76 -24.99
CA GLU A 242 36.69 23.76 -26.02
C GLU A 242 37.61 24.87 -25.46
N THR A 243 38.86 24.85 -25.95
CA THR A 243 39.83 25.95 -26.01
C THR A 243 39.32 27.17 -26.77
#